data_AF-A0A2A2DGS1-F1
#
_entry.id   AF-A0A2A2DGS1-F1
#
_cell.length_a   1.000
_cell.length_b   1.000
_cell.length_c   1.000
_cell.angle_alpha   90.00
_cell.angle_beta   90.00
_cell.angle_gamma   90.00
#
_symmetry.space_group_name_H-M   'P 1'
#
loop_
_entity.id
_entity.type
_entity.pdbx_description
1 polymer ?
#
loop_
_entity_poly.entity_id
_entity_poly.type
_entity_poly.pdbx_seq_one_letter_code
_entity_poly.pdbx_strand_id
1 'polypeptide(L)'
;MTSPPLESFLAPLLAAARGADAVAVAAVRGGERLVARRGSAGPGTRFETGSLTKTYTALLLAELAARGEVRYDDPVDRYLPRRVPGPSITLLHLATHTSGLPRLPPGLVTRSARHAWFSNPYAGFSAADLMAALPRTRLHHAPGTHVRYSNFGAGLLGHALARAAGGSGDDYAGLLAARVLVPLGLTDTDCDPLRPQATGHWHGRPRPPWLIPALPAAGALRTSGRDLLRLLSALLTPPTTGPPSLRTALRDVQRPRLALPRTGHRLCLIWNLRPRAGRPLFHHSGGTRGFTAFAGFLPGSGTAVAALANTSPTPLAPFVQAAYGTLCALDASVPGDVTDDRVGELPGGGREGRPLTGGPAHVQ
;
A
#
# COMPACT_ATOMS: atom_id res chain seq x y z
N MET A 1 -8.88 -18.42 -29.92
CA MET A 1 -9.74 -18.52 -28.73
C MET A 1 -9.89 -17.12 -28.14
N THR A 2 -11.11 -16.64 -27.91
CA THR A 2 -11.36 -15.33 -27.27
C THR A 2 -10.94 -15.39 -25.80
N SER A 3 -10.20 -14.39 -25.32
CA SER A 3 -9.85 -14.31 -23.89
C SER A 3 -11.13 -14.24 -23.03
N PRO A 4 -11.18 -14.91 -21.87
CA PRO A 4 -12.38 -14.88 -21.02
C PRO A 4 -12.70 -13.45 -20.57
N PRO A 5 -13.98 -13.05 -20.40
CA PRO A 5 -14.34 -11.68 -19.98
C PRO A 5 -13.79 -11.33 -18.57
N LEU A 6 -13.54 -10.04 -18.27
CA LEU A 6 -13.03 -9.64 -16.94
C LEU A 6 -13.93 -10.11 -15.79
N GLU A 7 -15.25 -10.13 -16.02
CA GLU A 7 -16.27 -10.57 -15.07
C GLU A 7 -15.98 -11.97 -14.52
N SER A 8 -15.50 -12.90 -15.36
CA SER A 8 -15.23 -14.28 -14.93
C SER A 8 -14.07 -14.38 -13.94
N PHE A 9 -13.14 -13.41 -13.96
CA PHE A 9 -12.04 -13.32 -13.00
C PHE A 9 -12.46 -12.63 -11.69
N LEU A 10 -13.39 -11.66 -11.76
CA LEU A 10 -13.83 -10.88 -10.61
C LEU A 10 -14.90 -11.59 -9.78
N ALA A 11 -15.75 -12.43 -10.38
CA ALA A 11 -16.82 -13.13 -9.67
C ALA A 11 -16.30 -14.01 -8.50
N PRO A 12 -15.26 -14.87 -8.68
CA PRO A 12 -14.68 -15.62 -7.56
C PRO A 12 -14.09 -14.72 -6.47
N LEU A 13 -13.49 -13.58 -6.86
CA LEU A 13 -12.90 -12.65 -5.90
C LEU A 13 -13.95 -11.95 -5.04
N LEU A 14 -15.09 -11.55 -5.62
CA LEU A 14 -16.23 -11.02 -4.87
C LEU A 14 -16.75 -12.02 -3.83
N ALA A 15 -16.80 -13.30 -4.18
CA ALA A 15 -17.24 -14.38 -3.30
C ALA A 15 -16.23 -14.72 -2.18
N ALA A 16 -14.93 -14.46 -2.41
CA ALA A 16 -13.88 -14.73 -1.43
C ALA A 16 -13.97 -13.85 -0.16
N ALA A 17 -14.62 -12.68 -0.23
CA ALA A 17 -14.85 -11.80 0.91
C ALA A 17 -16.00 -12.28 1.81
N ARG A 18 -15.88 -13.49 2.37
CA ARG A 18 -16.91 -14.09 3.25
C ARG A 18 -17.17 -13.21 4.48
N GLY A 19 -18.43 -12.96 4.79
CA GLY A 19 -18.85 -12.14 5.92
C GLY A 19 -18.73 -10.62 5.71
N ALA A 20 -18.27 -10.17 4.54
CA ALA A 20 -18.35 -8.76 4.16
C ALA A 20 -19.76 -8.43 3.63
N ASP A 21 -20.30 -7.30 4.07
CA ASP A 21 -21.55 -6.71 3.58
C ASP A 21 -21.31 -5.84 2.34
N ALA A 22 -20.15 -5.17 2.26
CA ALA A 22 -19.76 -4.34 1.13
C ALA A 22 -18.43 -4.85 0.56
N VAL A 23 -18.41 -5.12 -0.75
CA VAL A 23 -17.20 -5.51 -1.48
C VAL A 23 -17.13 -4.74 -2.79
N ALA A 24 -15.96 -4.21 -3.11
CA ALA A 24 -15.66 -3.63 -4.42
C ALA A 24 -14.34 -4.21 -4.95
N VAL A 25 -14.36 -4.72 -6.17
CA VAL A 25 -13.17 -5.24 -6.86
C VAL A 25 -13.07 -4.55 -8.21
N ALA A 26 -11.85 -4.24 -8.63
CA ALA A 26 -11.61 -3.62 -9.92
C ALA A 26 -10.45 -4.31 -10.63
N ALA A 27 -10.52 -4.37 -11.95
CA ALA A 27 -9.45 -4.92 -12.77
C ALA A 27 -9.19 -4.08 -14.03
N VAL A 28 -7.94 -4.13 -14.47
CA VAL A 28 -7.49 -3.70 -15.79
C VAL A 28 -6.87 -4.90 -16.49
N ARG A 29 -7.18 -5.09 -17.78
CA ARG A 29 -6.47 -6.05 -18.64
C ARG A 29 -6.43 -5.54 -20.08
N GLY A 30 -5.25 -5.22 -20.59
CA GLY A 30 -5.08 -4.84 -21.99
C GLY A 30 -5.97 -3.66 -22.43
N GLY A 31 -6.21 -2.70 -21.53
CA GLY A 31 -7.10 -1.55 -21.77
C GLY A 31 -8.56 -1.76 -21.35
N GLU A 32 -9.02 -3.00 -21.22
CA GLU A 32 -10.33 -3.33 -20.63
C GLU A 32 -10.33 -2.96 -19.14
N ARG A 33 -11.41 -2.36 -18.65
CA ARG A 33 -11.53 -1.89 -17.26
C ARG A 33 -12.90 -2.24 -16.69
N LEU A 34 -12.92 -2.84 -15.51
CA LEU A 34 -14.16 -3.23 -14.85
C LEU A 34 -14.08 -2.94 -13.36
N VAL A 35 -15.20 -2.46 -12.78
CA VAL A 35 -15.42 -2.42 -11.33
C VAL A 35 -16.66 -3.23 -11.03
N ALA A 36 -16.49 -4.35 -10.34
CA ALA A 36 -17.56 -5.20 -9.85
C ALA A 36 -17.76 -5.00 -8.34
N ARG A 37 -19.00 -5.17 -7.88
CA ARG A 37 -19.42 -4.85 -6.50
C ARG A 37 -20.35 -5.93 -5.97
N ARG A 38 -20.41 -6.09 -4.64
CA ARG A 38 -21.34 -7.01 -3.97
C ARG A 38 -21.90 -6.36 -2.69
N GLY A 39 -23.16 -6.67 -2.41
CA GLY A 39 -23.90 -6.21 -1.23
C GLY A 39 -24.14 -4.71 -1.24
N SER A 40 -23.90 -4.02 -0.12
CA SER A 40 -24.22 -2.60 0.04
C SER A 40 -23.27 -1.63 -0.68
N ALA A 41 -22.26 -2.14 -1.41
CA ALA A 41 -21.27 -1.33 -2.12
C ALA A 41 -21.84 -0.66 -3.39
N GLY A 42 -21.94 0.67 -3.38
CA GLY A 42 -22.24 1.51 -4.54
C GLY A 42 -20.98 2.02 -5.29
N PRO A 43 -21.16 2.79 -6.38
CA PRO A 43 -20.06 3.25 -7.23
C PRO A 43 -18.97 4.08 -6.53
N GLY A 44 -19.36 4.90 -5.56
CA GLY A 44 -18.47 5.76 -4.76
C GLY A 44 -18.35 5.32 -3.30
N THR A 45 -18.75 4.10 -2.95
CA THR A 45 -18.61 3.62 -1.56
C THR A 45 -17.14 3.61 -1.17
N ARG A 46 -16.84 4.33 -0.09
CA ARG A 46 -15.50 4.46 0.46
C ARG A 46 -15.21 3.34 1.45
N PHE A 47 -13.98 2.85 1.44
CA PHE A 47 -13.46 1.81 2.33
C PHE A 47 -12.18 2.30 2.99
N GLU A 48 -11.98 1.96 4.27
CA GLU A 48 -10.68 2.20 4.90
C GLU A 48 -9.63 1.30 4.25
N THR A 49 -8.50 1.89 3.90
CA THR A 49 -7.44 1.16 3.18
C THR A 49 -6.34 0.67 4.10
N GLY A 50 -6.26 1.20 5.32
CA GLY A 50 -5.16 0.93 6.25
C GLY A 50 -3.82 1.13 5.56
N SER A 51 -2.91 0.16 5.70
CA SER A 51 -1.54 0.24 5.18
C SER A 51 -1.39 0.49 3.68
N LEU A 52 -2.43 0.27 2.85
CA LEU A 52 -2.38 0.65 1.45
C LEU A 52 -2.22 2.18 1.27
N THR A 53 -2.62 2.98 2.27
CA THR A 53 -2.33 4.43 2.37
C THR A 53 -0.87 4.77 2.06
N LYS A 54 0.08 3.94 2.50
CA LYS A 54 1.51 4.20 2.33
C LYS A 54 1.93 4.29 0.87
N THR A 55 1.21 3.62 -0.04
CA THR A 55 1.47 3.72 -1.49
C THR A 55 1.18 5.12 -2.04
N TYR A 56 0.19 5.81 -1.47
CA TYR A 56 -0.11 7.21 -1.77
C TYR A 56 0.95 8.14 -1.16
N THR A 57 1.43 7.85 0.05
CA THR A 57 2.56 8.57 0.65
C THR A 57 3.84 8.41 -0.16
N ALA A 58 4.11 7.21 -0.69
CA ALA A 58 5.24 6.95 -1.58
C ALA A 58 5.12 7.74 -2.89
N LEU A 59 3.91 7.81 -3.46
CA LEU A 59 3.64 8.62 -4.64
C LEU A 59 3.83 10.12 -4.36
N LEU A 60 3.38 10.60 -3.20
CA LEU A 60 3.62 11.98 -2.76
C LEU A 60 5.11 12.29 -2.59
N LEU A 61 5.87 11.40 -1.94
CA LEU A 61 7.33 11.55 -1.81
C LEU A 61 7.99 11.66 -3.20
N ALA A 62 7.60 10.79 -4.14
CA ALA A 62 8.15 10.81 -5.49
C ALA A 62 7.73 12.05 -6.29
N GLU A 63 6.54 12.60 -6.01
CA GLU A 63 6.06 13.85 -6.61
C GLU A 63 6.88 15.05 -6.13
N LEU A 64 7.10 15.18 -4.82
CA LEU A 64 7.95 16.21 -4.23
C LEU A 64 9.41 16.09 -4.71
N ALA A 65 9.92 14.86 -4.84
CA ALA A 65 11.26 14.62 -5.38
C ALA A 65 11.38 15.03 -6.85
N ALA A 66 10.36 14.75 -7.67
CA ALA A 66 10.31 15.18 -9.07
C ALA A 66 10.20 16.72 -9.22
N ARG A 67 9.73 17.42 -8.18
CA ARG A 67 9.72 18.90 -8.11
C ARG A 67 11.02 19.49 -7.57
N GLY A 68 11.94 18.65 -7.07
CA GLY A 68 13.16 19.11 -6.40
C GLY A 68 12.94 19.66 -4.98
N GLU A 69 11.76 19.47 -4.40
CA GLU A 69 11.44 19.93 -3.03
C GLU A 69 12.13 19.06 -1.97
N VAL A 70 12.42 17.80 -2.30
CA VAL A 70 13.15 16.86 -1.45
C VAL A 70 14.06 15.97 -2.29
N ARG A 71 15.03 15.33 -1.63
CA ARG A 71 15.79 14.20 -2.13
C ARG A 71 15.53 12.97 -1.28
N TYR A 72 15.61 11.79 -1.88
CA TYR A 72 15.43 10.52 -1.17
C TYR A 72 16.43 10.32 -0.04
N ASP A 73 17.65 10.82 -0.20
CA ASP A 73 18.72 10.73 0.79
C ASP A 73 18.77 11.90 1.77
N ASP A 74 17.83 12.85 1.69
CA ASP A 74 17.74 13.90 2.70
C ASP A 74 17.50 13.28 4.08
N PRO A 75 18.26 13.69 5.11
CA PRO A 75 17.99 13.36 6.50
C PRO A 75 16.58 13.81 6.89
N VAL A 76 15.77 12.93 7.47
CA VAL A 76 14.43 13.27 7.94
C VAL A 76 14.46 14.40 8.98
N ASP A 77 15.53 14.48 9.78
CA ASP A 77 15.74 15.51 10.79
C ASP A 77 15.77 16.93 10.19
N ARG A 78 16.09 17.07 8.90
CA ARG A 78 16.02 18.35 8.17
C ARG A 78 14.61 18.94 8.16
N TYR A 79 13.60 18.08 8.22
CA TYR A 79 12.19 18.45 8.06
C TYR A 79 11.39 18.30 9.36
N LEU A 80 12.04 18.02 10.49
CA LEU A 80 11.34 17.77 11.75
C LEU A 80 11.84 18.71 12.84
N PRO A 81 10.95 19.16 13.75
CA PRO A 81 11.33 20.06 14.84
C PRO A 81 12.14 19.35 15.94
N ARG A 82 12.15 18.01 15.94
CA ARG A 82 12.85 17.17 16.91
C ARG A 82 13.45 15.97 16.19
N ARG A 83 14.59 15.52 16.71
CA ARG A 83 15.40 14.43 16.14
C ARG A 83 15.15 13.10 16.84
N VAL A 84 15.27 12.01 16.08
CA VAL A 84 15.41 10.65 16.64
C VAL A 84 16.88 10.41 17.01
N PRO A 85 17.20 10.00 18.25
CA PRO A 85 18.58 9.71 18.63
C PRO A 85 19.19 8.58 17.79
N GLY A 86 20.49 8.70 17.47
CA GLY A 86 21.24 7.67 16.74
C GLY A 86 21.74 8.13 15.36
N PRO A 87 22.05 7.19 14.45
CA PRO A 87 22.44 7.49 13.07
C PRO A 87 21.32 8.20 12.28
N SER A 88 21.72 8.91 11.21
CA SER A 88 20.78 9.64 10.36
C SER A 88 19.81 8.71 9.62
N ILE A 89 18.52 9.03 9.68
CA ILE A 89 17.46 8.35 8.93
C ILE A 89 17.12 9.22 7.72
N THR A 90 17.10 8.66 6.51
CA THR A 90 16.71 9.38 5.30
C THR A 90 15.24 9.17 4.96
N LEU A 91 14.69 10.00 4.07
CA LEU A 91 13.34 9.79 3.53
C LEU A 91 13.20 8.42 2.85
N LEU A 92 14.25 7.97 2.15
CA LEU A 92 14.31 6.64 1.54
C LEU A 92 14.17 5.55 2.60
N HIS A 93 14.91 5.64 3.71
CA HIS A 93 14.84 4.66 4.79
C HIS A 93 13.42 4.50 5.34
N LEU A 94 12.66 5.60 5.43
CA LEU A 94 11.25 5.55 5.84
C LEU A 94 10.38 4.86 4.78
N ALA A 95 10.54 5.23 3.51
CA ALA A 95 9.78 4.70 2.38
C ALA A 95 10.10 3.24 2.03
N THR A 96 11.25 2.72 2.46
CA THR A 96 11.67 1.33 2.24
C THR A 96 11.63 0.47 3.50
N HIS A 97 11.10 0.99 4.61
CA HIS A 97 11.06 0.30 5.90
C HIS A 97 12.44 -0.16 6.40
N THR A 98 13.49 0.63 6.16
CA THR A 98 14.86 0.33 6.61
C THR A 98 15.39 1.32 7.64
N SER A 99 14.53 2.10 8.28
CA SER A 99 14.94 3.17 9.20
C SER A 99 15.45 2.71 10.57
N GLY A 100 15.27 1.45 10.95
CA GLY A 100 15.52 1.02 12.33
C GLY A 100 14.42 1.38 13.32
N LEU A 101 13.43 2.19 12.93
CA LEU A 101 12.35 2.61 13.82
C LEU A 101 11.50 1.43 14.30
N PRO A 102 10.97 1.47 15.54
CA PRO A 102 10.00 0.48 15.99
C PRO A 102 8.73 0.54 15.13
N ARG A 103 7.91 -0.53 15.19
CA ARG A 103 6.67 -0.62 14.41
C ARG A 103 5.71 0.54 14.70
N LEU A 104 5.62 0.94 15.97
CA LEU A 104 4.76 2.00 16.50
C LEU A 104 5.61 2.95 17.35
N PRO A 105 5.25 4.25 17.44
CA PRO A 105 5.98 5.19 18.26
C PRO A 105 5.84 4.87 19.76
N PRO A 106 6.88 5.14 20.57
CA PRO A 106 6.81 5.03 22.02
C PRO A 106 5.61 5.78 22.61
N GLY A 107 4.88 5.15 23.52
CA GLY A 107 3.73 5.74 24.20
C GLY A 107 2.37 5.53 23.52
N LEU A 108 2.33 5.06 22.26
CA LEU A 108 1.06 4.79 21.57
C LEU A 108 0.30 3.67 22.26
N VAL A 109 0.92 2.48 22.40
CA VAL A 109 0.28 1.30 22.99
C VAL A 109 -0.18 1.56 24.42
N THR A 110 0.64 2.23 25.24
CA THR A 110 0.31 2.56 26.63
C THR A 110 -0.91 3.48 26.73
N ARG A 111 -1.09 4.41 25.78
CA ARG A 111 -2.30 5.25 25.71
C ARG A 111 -3.54 4.52 25.19
N SER A 112 -3.36 3.44 24.44
CA SER A 112 -4.46 2.60 23.93
C SER A 112 -4.98 1.54 24.92
N ALA A 113 -4.32 1.35 26.05
CA ALA A 113 -4.22 0.06 26.76
C ALA A 113 -5.47 -0.49 27.49
N ARG A 114 -6.68 0.06 27.37
CA ARG A 114 -7.86 -0.54 28.06
C ARG A 114 -9.06 -0.84 27.16
N HIS A 115 -9.61 0.13 26.44
CA HIS A 115 -10.76 -0.10 25.54
C HIS A 115 -10.50 0.30 24.09
N ALA A 116 -9.67 1.32 23.87
CA ALA A 116 -9.32 1.81 22.54
C ALA A 116 -8.52 0.80 21.72
N TRP A 117 -7.72 -0.08 22.36
CA TRP A 117 -6.97 -1.11 21.62
C TRP A 117 -7.88 -1.96 20.74
N PHE A 118 -9.06 -2.36 21.26
CA PHE A 118 -10.01 -3.24 20.58
C PHE A 118 -10.94 -2.55 19.57
N SER A 119 -10.98 -1.22 19.57
CA SER A 119 -11.79 -0.42 18.65
C SER A 119 -10.89 0.39 17.71
N ASN A 120 -10.20 1.39 18.23
CA ASN A 120 -9.29 2.25 17.50
C ASN A 120 -8.06 2.63 18.36
N PRO A 121 -6.92 1.93 18.22
CA PRO A 121 -5.74 2.17 19.04
C PRO A 121 -5.05 3.51 18.78
N TYR A 122 -5.32 4.16 17.64
CA TYR A 122 -4.63 5.39 17.23
C TYR A 122 -5.36 6.67 17.68
N ALA A 123 -6.64 6.59 18.05
CA ALA A 123 -7.50 7.75 18.32
C ALA A 123 -6.90 8.76 19.30
N GLY A 124 -6.32 8.26 20.40
CA GLY A 124 -5.80 9.06 21.50
C GLY A 124 -4.32 9.43 21.38
N PHE A 125 -3.68 9.22 20.22
CA PHE A 125 -2.28 9.55 20.00
C PHE A 125 -2.17 10.69 18.98
N SER A 126 -1.82 11.88 19.47
CA SER A 126 -1.79 13.13 18.69
C SER A 126 -0.45 13.38 17.99
N ALA A 127 -0.40 14.36 17.09
CA ALA A 127 0.85 14.83 16.49
C ALA A 127 1.84 15.35 17.54
N ALA A 128 1.35 16.03 18.59
CA ALA A 128 2.18 16.46 19.71
C ALA A 128 2.82 15.27 20.45
N ASP A 129 2.06 14.19 20.63
CA ASP A 129 2.58 12.95 21.22
C ASP A 129 3.64 12.28 20.36
N LEU A 130 3.45 12.31 19.03
CA LEU A 130 4.46 11.84 18.07
C LEU A 130 5.76 12.64 18.22
N MET A 131 5.69 13.96 18.25
CA MET A 131 6.87 14.82 18.43
C MET A 131 7.55 14.58 19.78
N ALA A 132 6.77 14.36 20.84
CA ALA A 132 7.29 13.98 22.15
C ALA A 132 7.90 12.56 22.17
N ALA A 133 7.53 11.69 21.24
CA ALA A 133 8.08 10.33 21.12
C ALA A 133 9.41 10.27 20.38
N LEU A 134 9.70 11.22 19.47
CA LEU A 134 10.95 11.28 18.69
C LEU A 134 12.23 11.19 19.57
N PRO A 135 12.45 12.06 20.58
CA PRO A 135 13.66 12.01 21.40
C PRO A 135 13.74 10.77 22.31
N ARG A 136 12.62 10.05 22.51
CA ARG A 136 12.55 8.83 23.34
C ARG A 136 12.68 7.55 22.51
N THR A 137 12.80 7.69 21.19
CA THR A 137 12.83 6.55 20.28
C THR A 137 14.21 5.90 20.28
N ARG A 138 14.23 4.57 20.37
CA ARG A 138 15.44 3.75 20.20
C ARG A 138 15.32 2.95 18.90
N LEU A 139 16.37 2.96 18.08
CA LEU A 139 16.43 2.17 16.86
C LEU A 139 16.73 0.71 17.19
N HIS A 140 16.10 -0.21 16.46
CA HIS A 140 16.36 -1.65 16.57
C HIS A 140 17.62 -2.09 15.80
N HIS A 141 18.04 -1.31 14.80
CA HIS A 141 19.21 -1.57 13.96
C HIS A 141 19.62 -0.27 13.28
N ALA A 142 20.84 -0.23 12.74
CA ALA A 142 21.31 0.91 11.96
C ALA A 142 20.44 1.11 10.70
N PRO A 143 20.09 2.36 10.34
CA PRO A 143 19.33 2.64 9.12
C PRO A 143 20.00 2.03 7.87
N GLY A 144 19.19 1.52 6.94
CA GLY A 144 19.64 0.87 5.71
C GLY A 144 20.02 -0.62 5.85
N THR A 145 20.20 -1.14 7.06
CA THR A 145 20.76 -2.51 7.24
C THR A 145 19.71 -3.63 7.25
N HIS A 146 18.48 -3.36 7.67
CA HIS A 146 17.43 -4.37 7.74
C HIS A 146 16.10 -3.78 7.29
N VAL A 147 15.28 -4.61 6.65
CA VAL A 147 13.88 -4.26 6.38
C VAL A 147 13.03 -4.67 7.57
N ARG A 148 12.42 -3.68 8.25
CA ARG A 148 11.39 -3.89 9.27
C ARG A 148 10.23 -2.92 9.08
N TYR A 149 9.05 -3.48 8.84
CA TYR A 149 7.83 -2.74 8.65
C TYR A 149 7.52 -1.80 9.82
N SER A 150 7.33 -0.51 9.53
CA SER A 150 7.10 0.52 10.54
C SER A 150 5.99 1.48 10.12
N ASN A 151 4.88 1.46 10.86
CA ASN A 151 3.83 2.48 10.74
C ASN A 151 4.33 3.83 11.25
N PHE A 152 5.19 3.81 12.28
CA PHE A 152 5.84 5.01 12.77
C PHE A 152 6.67 5.68 11.68
N GLY A 153 7.50 4.92 10.95
CA GLY A 153 8.32 5.45 9.87
C GLY A 153 7.48 6.07 8.74
N ALA A 154 6.42 5.40 8.30
CA ALA A 154 5.53 5.93 7.27
C ALA A 154 4.74 7.16 7.74
N GLY A 155 4.27 7.18 9.00
CA GLY A 155 3.61 8.34 9.56
C GLY A 155 4.57 9.54 9.67
N LEU A 156 5.81 9.30 10.12
CA LEU A 156 6.86 10.32 10.19
C LEU A 156 7.22 10.87 8.81
N LEU A 157 7.23 10.02 7.77
CA LEU A 157 7.41 10.46 6.39
C LEU A 157 6.33 11.48 6.00
N GLY A 158 5.07 11.25 6.34
CA GLY A 158 3.99 12.21 6.08
C GLY A 158 4.25 13.60 6.70
N HIS A 159 4.69 13.62 7.95
CA HIS A 159 5.08 14.86 8.66
C HIS A 159 6.25 15.59 8.01
N ALA A 160 7.27 14.83 7.58
CA ALA A 160 8.43 15.38 6.90
C ALA A 160 8.09 15.97 5.54
N LEU A 161 7.25 15.28 4.74
CA LEU A 161 6.81 15.75 3.42
C LEU A 161 5.97 17.03 3.52
N ALA A 162 5.05 17.07 4.48
CA ALA A 162 4.22 18.25 4.76
C ALA A 162 5.09 19.48 5.08
N ARG A 163 6.09 19.33 5.96
CA ARG A 163 7.04 20.40 6.29
C ARG A 163 7.97 20.75 5.13
N ALA A 164 8.43 19.78 4.35
CA ALA A 164 9.26 20.02 3.17
C ALA A 164 8.54 20.90 2.13
N ALA A 165 7.22 20.76 2.00
CA ALA A 165 6.38 21.59 1.14
C ALA A 165 5.99 22.95 1.76
N GLY A 166 6.57 23.33 2.90
CA GLY A 166 6.29 24.59 3.60
C GLY A 166 5.09 24.55 4.55
N GLY A 167 4.51 23.38 4.78
CA GLY A 167 3.39 23.16 5.71
C GLY A 167 3.80 23.06 7.17
N SER A 168 2.81 22.91 8.05
CA SER A 168 3.03 22.77 9.50
C SER A 168 3.51 21.38 9.89
N GLY A 169 3.29 20.38 9.03
CA GLY A 169 3.52 18.96 9.28
C GLY A 169 2.26 18.15 9.53
N ASP A 170 1.19 18.82 9.96
CA ASP A 170 -0.12 18.19 10.25
C ASP A 170 -1.06 18.23 9.03
N ASP A 171 -0.66 18.93 7.97
CA ASP A 171 -1.41 19.20 6.74
C ASP A 171 -1.20 18.14 5.63
N TYR A 172 -0.66 16.96 5.98
CA TYR A 172 -0.43 15.84 5.05
C TYR A 172 -1.63 15.53 4.14
N ALA A 173 -2.85 15.51 4.70
CA ALA A 173 -4.05 15.18 3.94
C ALA A 173 -4.34 16.21 2.84
N GLY A 174 -4.16 17.50 3.14
CA GLY A 174 -4.31 18.59 2.19
C GLY A 174 -3.22 18.56 1.12
N LEU A 175 -1.96 18.33 1.52
CA LEU A 175 -0.84 18.20 0.58
C LEU A 175 -1.04 17.01 -0.37
N LEU A 176 -1.42 15.85 0.15
CA LEU A 176 -1.72 14.67 -0.66
C LEU A 176 -2.85 14.95 -1.64
N ALA A 177 -3.92 15.60 -1.19
CA ALA A 177 -5.05 15.96 -2.04
C ALA A 177 -4.60 16.86 -3.20
N ALA A 178 -3.86 17.94 -2.90
CA ALA A 178 -3.43 18.92 -3.88
C ALA A 178 -2.42 18.37 -4.90
N ARG A 179 -1.47 17.55 -4.45
CA ARG A 179 -0.36 17.07 -5.29
C ARG A 179 -0.66 15.79 -6.05
N VAL A 180 -1.54 14.93 -5.51
CA VAL A 180 -1.77 13.58 -6.02
C VAL A 180 -3.24 13.33 -6.35
N LEU A 181 -4.15 13.51 -5.39
CA LEU A 181 -5.53 13.02 -5.55
C LEU A 181 -6.33 13.85 -6.55
N VAL A 182 -6.29 15.18 -6.43
CA VAL A 182 -7.01 16.10 -7.33
C VAL A 182 -6.47 15.99 -8.77
N PRO A 183 -5.14 16.03 -9.03
CA PRO A 183 -4.62 15.85 -10.39
C PRO A 183 -4.96 14.51 -11.05
N LEU A 184 -5.18 13.45 -10.26
CA LEU A 184 -5.62 12.13 -10.76
C LEU A 184 -7.14 11.97 -10.80
N GLY A 185 -7.91 12.97 -10.35
CA GLY A 185 -9.37 12.91 -10.30
C GLY A 185 -9.92 11.87 -9.31
N LEU A 186 -9.23 11.65 -8.18
CA LEU A 186 -9.62 10.68 -7.15
C LEU A 186 -10.57 11.32 -6.13
N THR A 187 -11.83 11.49 -6.52
CA THR A 187 -12.84 12.28 -5.77
C THR A 187 -13.42 11.59 -4.54
N ASP A 188 -13.32 10.26 -4.47
CA ASP A 188 -13.76 9.44 -3.34
C ASP A 188 -12.57 9.04 -2.44
N THR A 189 -11.41 9.67 -2.65
CA THR A 189 -10.18 9.37 -1.94
C THR A 189 -9.73 10.53 -1.08
N ASP A 190 -9.54 10.30 0.21
CA ASP A 190 -9.06 11.31 1.18
C ASP A 190 -8.73 10.64 2.54
N CYS A 191 -8.38 11.44 3.55
CA CYS A 191 -8.15 10.98 4.93
C CYS A 191 -9.28 11.36 5.91
N ASP A 192 -10.41 11.89 5.44
CA ASP A 192 -11.55 12.35 6.21
C ASP A 192 -12.42 11.15 6.68
N PRO A 193 -12.48 10.89 8.01
CA PRO A 193 -13.29 9.82 8.58
C PRO A 193 -14.78 10.15 8.66
N LEU A 194 -15.20 11.41 8.45
CA LEU A 194 -16.58 11.88 8.61
C LEU A 194 -17.39 11.80 7.31
N ARG A 195 -16.72 11.87 6.15
CA ARG A 195 -17.36 11.62 4.86
C ARG A 195 -18.00 10.21 4.83
N PRO A 196 -19.18 10.03 4.22
CA PRO A 196 -19.84 8.74 4.11
C PRO A 196 -18.91 7.63 3.57
N GLN A 197 -18.99 6.45 4.19
CA GLN A 197 -18.21 5.27 3.86
C GLN A 197 -18.98 4.01 4.27
N ALA A 198 -18.54 2.83 3.81
CA ALA A 198 -19.07 1.58 4.31
C ALA A 198 -18.85 1.46 5.83
N THR A 199 -19.71 0.72 6.52
CA THR A 199 -19.49 0.33 7.92
C THR A 199 -18.56 -0.88 7.95
N GLY A 200 -17.45 -0.78 8.67
CA GLY A 200 -16.48 -1.87 8.81
C GLY A 200 -16.94 -2.91 9.82
N HIS A 201 -16.59 -4.18 9.61
CA HIS A 201 -16.99 -5.29 10.48
C HIS A 201 -15.79 -6.08 11.00
N TRP A 202 -15.86 -6.51 12.27
CA TRP A 202 -14.92 -7.43 12.89
C TRP A 202 -15.68 -8.53 13.63
N HIS A 203 -15.47 -9.79 13.23
CA HIS A 203 -16.25 -10.95 13.71
C HIS A 203 -17.78 -10.72 13.59
N GLY A 204 -18.21 -10.20 12.43
CA GLY A 204 -19.63 -9.92 12.15
C GLY A 204 -20.22 -8.73 12.89
N ARG A 205 -19.45 -8.03 13.74
CA ARG A 205 -19.92 -6.88 14.51
C ARG A 205 -19.44 -5.57 13.88
N PRO A 206 -20.30 -4.54 13.76
CA PRO A 206 -19.90 -3.25 13.23
C PRO A 206 -18.82 -2.59 14.10
N ARG A 207 -17.95 -1.81 13.48
CA ARG A 207 -16.86 -1.09 14.14
C ARG A 207 -16.88 0.39 13.76
N PRO A 208 -16.56 1.29 14.71
CA PRO A 208 -16.41 2.69 14.39
C PRO A 208 -15.22 2.89 13.43
N PRO A 209 -15.24 3.96 12.62
CA PRO A 209 -14.12 4.30 11.75
C PRO A 209 -12.81 4.50 12.53
N TRP A 210 -11.69 4.12 11.91
CA TRP A 210 -10.36 4.38 12.45
C TRP A 210 -9.95 5.84 12.23
N LEU A 211 -9.74 6.54 13.34
CA LEU A 211 -9.08 7.83 13.46
C LEU A 211 -7.59 7.61 13.73
N ILE A 212 -6.72 8.18 12.89
CA ILE A 212 -5.26 8.04 12.99
C ILE A 212 -4.59 9.44 12.93
N PRO A 213 -4.85 10.31 13.91
CA PRO A 213 -4.49 11.73 13.81
C PRO A 213 -2.98 11.98 13.74
N ALA A 214 -2.16 11.23 14.48
CA ALA A 214 -0.70 11.41 14.46
C ALA A 214 0.00 10.83 13.22
N LEU A 215 -0.56 9.78 12.61
CA LEU A 215 0.12 8.99 11.57
C LEU A 215 -0.77 8.82 10.32
N PRO A 216 -1.37 9.89 9.77
CA PRO A 216 -2.34 9.74 8.68
C PRO A 216 -1.72 9.08 7.45
N ALA A 217 -0.47 9.41 7.12
CA ALA A 217 0.32 8.78 6.05
C ALA A 217 0.57 7.28 6.23
N ALA A 218 0.40 6.73 7.43
CA ALA A 218 0.55 5.30 7.65
C ALA A 218 -0.73 4.50 7.32
N GLY A 219 -1.92 5.10 7.39
CA GLY A 219 -3.13 4.30 7.30
C GLY A 219 -4.50 4.99 7.29
N ALA A 220 -4.58 6.32 7.24
CA ALA A 220 -5.86 7.04 7.38
C ALA A 220 -6.68 7.13 6.08
N LEU A 221 -6.13 6.71 4.94
CA LEU A 221 -6.77 6.94 3.66
C LEU A 221 -7.97 6.01 3.46
N ARG A 222 -9.03 6.59 2.92
CA ARG A 222 -10.23 5.93 2.42
C ARG A 222 -10.29 6.12 0.91
N THR A 223 -10.81 5.12 0.20
CA THR A 223 -10.93 5.15 -1.27
C THR A 223 -12.14 4.35 -1.74
N SER A 224 -12.59 4.58 -2.97
CA SER A 224 -13.54 3.71 -3.67
C SER A 224 -12.84 2.75 -4.64
N GLY A 225 -13.57 1.70 -5.09
CA GLY A 225 -13.08 0.81 -6.14
C GLY A 225 -12.86 1.53 -7.48
N ARG A 226 -13.64 2.59 -7.75
CA ARG A 226 -13.49 3.46 -8.93
C ARG A 226 -12.17 4.23 -8.88
N ASP A 227 -11.84 4.82 -7.75
CA ASP A 227 -10.60 5.59 -7.62
C ASP A 227 -9.36 4.72 -7.61
N LEU A 228 -9.42 3.52 -6.99
CA LEU A 228 -8.31 2.57 -7.11
C LEU A 228 -8.10 2.10 -8.55
N LEU A 229 -9.18 1.89 -9.32
CA LEU A 229 -9.06 1.58 -10.74
C LEU A 229 -8.35 2.72 -11.51
N ARG A 230 -8.67 3.98 -11.19
CA ARG A 230 -8.01 5.15 -11.79
C ARG A 230 -6.53 5.24 -11.42
N LEU A 231 -6.19 5.09 -10.15
CA LEU A 231 -4.80 5.07 -9.69
C LEU A 231 -4.00 3.95 -10.38
N LEU A 232 -4.54 2.73 -10.40
CA LEU A 232 -3.88 1.58 -11.04
C LEU A 232 -3.74 1.78 -12.54
N SER A 233 -4.75 2.35 -13.20
CA SER A 233 -4.66 2.73 -14.61
C SER A 233 -3.55 3.76 -14.86
N ALA A 234 -3.40 4.75 -13.97
CA ALA A 234 -2.34 5.75 -14.05
C ALA A 234 -0.94 5.17 -13.77
N LEU A 235 -0.83 4.14 -12.93
CA LEU A 235 0.43 3.43 -12.70
C LEU A 235 0.85 2.58 -13.91
N LEU A 236 -0.13 1.95 -14.59
CA LEU A 236 0.12 1.21 -15.82
C LEU A 236 0.42 2.14 -16.99
N THR A 237 -0.35 3.20 -17.15
CA THR A 237 -0.26 4.16 -18.24
C THR A 237 -0.47 5.56 -17.69
N PRO A 238 0.62 6.26 -17.32
CA PRO A 238 0.53 7.61 -16.77
C PRO A 238 -0.21 8.56 -17.71
N PRO A 239 -1.13 9.39 -17.19
CA PRO A 239 -1.86 10.35 -18.01
C PRO A 239 -0.90 11.33 -18.68
N THR A 240 -1.22 11.70 -19.93
CA THR A 240 -0.47 12.70 -20.70
C THR A 240 -0.78 14.11 -20.21
N THR A 241 -1.98 14.31 -19.66
CA THR A 241 -2.42 15.56 -19.03
C THR A 241 -2.04 15.60 -17.54
N GLY A 242 -1.92 16.81 -17.00
CA GLY A 242 -1.57 17.05 -15.59
C GLY A 242 -0.07 17.33 -15.35
N PRO A 243 0.33 17.50 -14.07
CA PRO A 243 1.68 17.93 -13.72
C PRO A 243 2.77 16.95 -14.18
N PRO A 244 3.84 17.41 -14.85
CA PRO A 244 4.97 16.56 -15.23
C PRO A 244 5.66 15.83 -14.06
N SER A 245 5.67 16.46 -12.88
CA SER A 245 6.19 15.87 -11.64
C SER A 245 5.43 14.61 -11.25
N LEU A 246 4.09 14.65 -11.28
CA LEU A 246 3.25 13.50 -10.96
C LEU A 246 3.42 12.35 -11.95
N ARG A 247 3.54 12.65 -13.25
CA ARG A 247 3.84 11.63 -14.27
C ARG A 247 5.19 10.97 -14.03
N THR A 248 6.19 11.74 -13.61
CA THR A 248 7.50 11.23 -13.21
C THR A 248 7.39 10.35 -11.97
N ALA A 249 6.62 10.79 -10.97
CA ALA A 249 6.38 10.07 -9.73
C ALA A 249 5.70 8.71 -9.94
N LEU A 250 4.67 8.64 -10.81
CA LEU A 250 3.97 7.40 -11.16
C LEU A 250 4.91 6.31 -11.73
N ARG A 251 5.95 6.72 -12.46
CA ARG A 251 6.99 5.81 -12.97
C ARG A 251 8.03 5.50 -11.89
N ASP A 252 8.39 6.49 -11.08
CA ASP A 252 9.47 6.38 -10.11
C ASP A 252 9.13 5.48 -8.91
N VAL A 253 7.86 5.43 -8.48
CA VAL A 253 7.40 4.49 -7.43
C VAL A 253 7.56 3.01 -7.81
N GLN A 254 7.77 2.72 -9.09
CA GLN A 254 7.98 1.36 -9.63
C GLN A 254 9.47 0.98 -9.69
N ARG A 255 10.38 1.92 -9.40
CA ARG A 255 11.83 1.65 -9.45
C ARG A 255 12.27 0.84 -8.23
N PRO A 256 12.95 -0.30 -8.42
CA PRO A 256 13.53 -1.05 -7.30
C PRO A 256 14.51 -0.17 -6.52
N ARG A 257 14.40 -0.19 -5.19
CA ARG A 257 15.28 0.51 -4.25
C ARG A 257 16.14 -0.46 -3.45
N LEU A 258 15.61 -1.64 -3.15
CA LEU A 258 16.29 -2.69 -2.37
C LEU A 258 16.00 -4.07 -2.94
N ALA A 259 16.95 -4.98 -2.76
CA ALA A 259 16.77 -6.41 -2.97
C ALA A 259 16.82 -7.15 -1.63
N LEU A 260 15.93 -8.13 -1.44
CA LEU A 260 15.90 -9.02 -0.28
C LEU A 260 16.63 -10.32 -0.66
N PRO A 261 17.87 -10.54 -0.17
CA PRO A 261 18.72 -11.61 -0.69
C PRO A 261 18.11 -13.01 -0.57
N ARG A 262 17.37 -13.28 0.52
CA ARG A 262 16.82 -14.62 0.80
C ARG A 262 15.64 -15.02 -0.08
N THR A 263 14.89 -14.05 -0.62
CA THR A 263 13.66 -14.33 -1.37
C THR A 263 13.74 -13.88 -2.83
N GLY A 264 14.77 -13.12 -3.20
CA GLY A 264 14.86 -12.43 -4.48
C GLY A 264 13.83 -11.29 -4.65
N HIS A 265 12.91 -11.12 -3.70
CA HIS A 265 11.95 -10.02 -3.72
C HIS A 265 12.67 -8.68 -3.67
N ARG A 266 12.06 -7.67 -4.26
CA ARG A 266 12.55 -6.29 -4.24
C ARG A 266 11.54 -5.39 -3.56
N LEU A 267 12.01 -4.27 -3.04
CA LEU A 267 11.17 -3.20 -2.55
C LEU A 267 11.40 -1.97 -3.40
N CYS A 268 10.32 -1.34 -3.81
CA CYS A 268 10.37 0.01 -4.38
C CYS A 268 10.06 1.02 -3.26
N LEU A 269 9.51 2.18 -3.58
CA LEU A 269 8.93 3.06 -2.56
C LEU A 269 7.63 2.42 -2.07
N ILE A 270 7.66 1.79 -0.89
CA ILE A 270 6.57 1.03 -0.24
C ILE A 270 6.08 -0.20 -1.01
N TRP A 271 6.00 -0.17 -2.34
CA TRP A 271 5.53 -1.28 -3.16
C TRP A 271 6.43 -2.50 -3.03
N ASN A 272 5.80 -3.65 -2.78
CA ASN A 272 6.49 -4.94 -2.86
C ASN A 272 6.60 -5.32 -4.33
N LEU A 273 7.81 -5.61 -4.78
CA LEU A 273 8.10 -6.07 -6.13
C LEU A 273 8.50 -7.54 -6.08
N ARG A 274 7.67 -8.40 -6.68
CA ARG A 274 7.99 -9.80 -6.93
C ARG A 274 8.51 -9.95 -8.36
N PRO A 275 9.80 -10.29 -8.55
CA PRO A 275 10.31 -10.60 -9.87
C PRO A 275 9.58 -11.81 -10.46
N ARG A 276 9.25 -11.73 -11.76
CA ARG A 276 8.79 -12.85 -12.59
C ARG A 276 9.45 -12.68 -13.95
N ALA A 277 9.65 -13.77 -14.70
CA ALA A 277 10.27 -13.74 -16.02
C ALA A 277 9.58 -12.68 -16.92
N GLY A 278 10.27 -11.58 -17.22
CA GLY A 278 9.79 -10.48 -18.06
C GLY A 278 8.65 -9.60 -17.50
N ARG A 279 7.94 -10.02 -16.44
CA ARG A 279 6.70 -9.36 -15.97
C ARG A 279 6.71 -9.09 -14.45
N PRO A 280 7.44 -8.07 -13.97
CA PRO A 280 7.49 -7.74 -12.55
C PRO A 280 6.10 -7.43 -11.99
N LEU A 281 5.78 -8.03 -10.83
CA LEU A 281 4.50 -7.84 -10.14
C LEU A 281 4.68 -6.94 -8.93
N PHE A 282 3.93 -5.83 -8.92
CA PHE A 282 3.87 -4.87 -7.82
C PHE A 282 2.62 -5.10 -7.00
N HIS A 283 2.74 -5.13 -5.67
CA HIS A 283 1.57 -5.25 -4.81
C HIS A 283 1.77 -4.62 -3.42
N HIS A 284 0.65 -4.23 -2.83
CA HIS A 284 0.56 -3.85 -1.44
C HIS A 284 -0.84 -4.17 -0.91
N SER A 285 -0.92 -4.56 0.35
CA SER A 285 -2.19 -4.79 1.04
C SER A 285 -2.34 -3.84 2.21
N GLY A 286 -3.56 -3.75 2.72
CA GLY A 286 -3.84 -2.95 3.89
C GLY A 286 -5.05 -3.47 4.62
N GLY A 287 -5.19 -3.04 5.86
CA GLY A 287 -6.33 -3.37 6.67
C GLY A 287 -6.40 -2.51 7.91
N THR A 288 -7.63 -2.35 8.35
CA THR A 288 -7.97 -1.85 9.69
C THR A 288 -8.77 -2.95 10.39
N ARG A 289 -9.26 -2.71 11.60
CA ARG A 289 -10.15 -3.69 12.27
C ARG A 289 -11.45 -3.94 11.52
N GLY A 290 -11.89 -3.05 10.64
CA GLY A 290 -13.15 -3.20 9.92
C GLY A 290 -13.01 -3.53 8.44
N PHE A 291 -11.79 -3.53 7.89
CA PHE A 291 -11.60 -3.46 6.45
C PHE A 291 -10.35 -4.22 5.99
N THR A 292 -10.41 -4.70 4.75
CA THR A 292 -9.28 -5.29 4.03
C THR A 292 -9.17 -4.64 2.65
N ALA A 293 -7.95 -4.32 2.26
CA ALA A 293 -7.63 -3.73 0.96
C ALA A 293 -6.44 -4.45 0.31
N PHE A 294 -6.48 -4.52 -1.02
CA PHE A 294 -5.39 -4.99 -1.86
C PHE A 294 -5.32 -4.14 -3.12
N ALA A 295 -4.10 -3.86 -3.58
CA ALA A 295 -3.83 -3.33 -4.91
C ALA A 295 -2.58 -4.00 -5.47
N GLY A 296 -2.61 -4.33 -6.76
CA GLY A 296 -1.44 -4.82 -7.47
C GLY A 296 -1.56 -4.67 -8.97
N PHE A 297 -0.42 -4.64 -9.65
CA PHE A 297 -0.35 -4.39 -11.09
C PHE A 297 0.94 -4.97 -11.69
N LEU A 298 0.88 -5.24 -13.00
CA LEU A 298 1.97 -5.68 -13.84
C LEU A 298 2.05 -4.76 -15.07
N PRO A 299 3.00 -3.81 -15.11
CA PRO A 299 3.16 -2.90 -16.23
C PRO A 299 3.37 -3.62 -17.57
N GLY A 300 4.16 -4.71 -17.55
CA GLY A 300 4.52 -5.46 -18.76
C GLY A 300 3.34 -6.11 -19.49
N SER A 301 2.26 -6.47 -18.78
CA SER A 301 1.03 -7.01 -19.39
C SER A 301 -0.15 -6.03 -19.37
N GLY A 302 0.04 -4.82 -18.85
CA GLY A 302 -1.04 -3.85 -18.70
C GLY A 302 -2.18 -4.38 -17.80
N THR A 303 -1.86 -5.20 -16.79
CA THR A 303 -2.86 -5.79 -15.90
C THR A 303 -2.80 -5.22 -14.49
N ALA A 304 -3.97 -5.07 -13.86
CA ALA A 304 -4.06 -4.62 -12.47
C ALA A 304 -5.31 -5.15 -11.78
N VAL A 305 -5.25 -5.27 -10.45
CA VAL A 305 -6.36 -5.65 -9.58
C VAL A 305 -6.37 -4.78 -8.33
N ALA A 306 -7.55 -4.28 -7.97
CA ALA A 306 -7.86 -3.75 -6.66
C ALA A 306 -8.98 -4.57 -6.00
N ALA A 307 -8.91 -4.74 -4.69
CA ALA A 307 -9.93 -5.45 -3.93
C ALA A 307 -10.15 -4.79 -2.57
N LEU A 308 -11.40 -4.45 -2.25
CA LEU A 308 -11.83 -3.78 -1.04
C LEU A 308 -12.98 -4.55 -0.41
N ALA A 309 -12.91 -4.82 0.89
CA ALA A 309 -13.98 -5.44 1.66
C ALA A 309 -14.12 -4.76 3.02
N ASN A 310 -15.36 -4.57 3.48
CA ASN A 310 -15.68 -4.03 4.82
C ASN A 310 -15.66 -5.10 5.92
N THR A 311 -14.70 -6.01 5.85
CA THR A 311 -14.42 -6.98 6.91
C THR A 311 -12.92 -7.05 7.16
N SER A 312 -12.54 -7.36 8.40
CA SER A 312 -11.16 -7.73 8.73
C SER A 312 -10.71 -8.99 8.00
N PRO A 313 -9.42 -9.10 7.66
CA PRO A 313 -8.87 -10.35 7.16
C PRO A 313 -8.91 -11.40 8.27
N THR A 314 -9.30 -12.63 7.92
CA THR A 314 -9.22 -13.79 8.83
C THR A 314 -8.47 -14.92 8.13
N PRO A 315 -7.81 -15.84 8.86
CA PRO A 315 -7.18 -17.02 8.23
C PRO A 315 -8.15 -17.85 7.39
N LEU A 316 -9.45 -17.80 7.71
CA LEU A 316 -10.54 -18.51 7.02
C LEU A 316 -11.13 -17.74 5.82
N ALA A 317 -10.75 -16.48 5.62
CA ALA A 317 -11.20 -15.62 4.52
C ALA A 317 -9.99 -15.00 3.80
N PRO A 318 -9.31 -15.75 2.92
CA PRO A 318 -8.05 -15.37 2.29
C PRO A 318 -8.25 -14.35 1.15
N PHE A 319 -8.98 -13.27 1.41
CA PHE A 319 -9.40 -12.28 0.40
C PHE A 319 -8.20 -11.63 -0.31
N VAL A 320 -7.12 -11.33 0.43
CA VAL A 320 -5.89 -10.76 -0.15
C VAL A 320 -5.19 -11.77 -1.06
N GLN A 321 -5.11 -13.04 -0.65
CA GLN A 321 -4.50 -14.10 -1.45
C GLN A 321 -5.35 -14.39 -2.70
N ALA A 322 -6.67 -14.36 -2.59
CA ALA A 322 -7.58 -14.46 -3.72
C ALA A 322 -7.33 -13.30 -4.70
N ALA A 323 -7.22 -12.06 -4.22
CA ALA A 323 -6.95 -10.90 -5.07
C ALA A 323 -5.60 -11.02 -5.79
N TYR A 324 -4.57 -11.48 -5.09
CA TYR A 324 -3.26 -11.77 -5.67
C TYR A 324 -3.33 -12.88 -6.72
N GLY A 325 -4.08 -13.95 -6.46
CA GLY A 325 -4.33 -15.05 -7.41
C GLY A 325 -5.05 -14.56 -8.66
N THR A 326 -6.10 -13.75 -8.50
CA THR A 326 -6.82 -13.11 -9.61
C THR A 326 -5.88 -12.26 -10.47
N LEU A 327 -4.98 -11.48 -9.85
CA LEU A 327 -3.99 -10.70 -10.59
C LEU A 327 -3.05 -11.60 -11.42
N CYS A 328 -2.59 -12.71 -10.85
CA CYS A 328 -1.75 -13.67 -11.57
C CYS A 328 -2.49 -14.37 -12.71
N ALA A 329 -3.77 -14.70 -12.52
CA ALA A 329 -4.61 -15.32 -13.55
C ALA A 329 -4.92 -14.35 -14.70
N LEU A 330 -5.17 -13.08 -14.39
CA LEU A 330 -5.36 -12.03 -15.40
C LEU A 330 -4.11 -11.85 -16.25
N ASP A 331 -2.92 -11.77 -15.63
CA ASP A 331 -1.64 -11.68 -16.34
C ASP A 331 -1.41 -12.86 -17.28
N ALA A 332 -1.68 -14.09 -16.80
CA ALA A 332 -1.55 -15.30 -17.62
C ALA A 332 -2.53 -15.34 -18.81
N SER A 333 -3.64 -14.60 -18.74
CA SER A 333 -4.62 -14.49 -19.83
C SER A 333 -4.24 -13.49 -20.93
N VAL A 334 -3.19 -12.68 -20.71
CA VAL A 334 -2.67 -11.74 -21.71
C VAL A 334 -1.62 -12.46 -22.57
N PRO A 335 -1.84 -12.59 -23.90
CA PRO A 335 -0.86 -13.19 -24.80
C PRO A 335 0.55 -12.59 -24.58
N GLY A 336 1.57 -13.45 -24.55
CA GLY A 336 2.95 -12.99 -24.53
C GLY A 336 3.44 -12.67 -25.93
N ASP A 337 4.30 -11.65 -26.06
CA ASP A 337 5.39 -11.75 -27.02
C ASP A 337 6.27 -12.90 -26.53
N VAL A 338 6.05 -14.08 -27.11
CA VAL A 338 6.97 -15.21 -26.94
C VAL A 338 8.16 -14.93 -27.84
N THR A 339 9.13 -14.17 -27.34
CA THR A 339 10.50 -14.33 -27.87
C THR A 339 10.99 -15.65 -27.31
N ASP A 340 10.83 -16.70 -28.12
CA ASP A 340 11.32 -18.04 -27.90
C ASP A 340 12.86 -18.04 -27.96
N ASP A 341 13.53 -17.67 -26.88
CA ASP A 341 14.95 -18.01 -26.71
C ASP A 341 15.04 -19.46 -26.24
N ARG A 342 14.76 -20.39 -27.15
CA ARG A 342 15.15 -21.80 -27.05
C ARG A 342 16.32 -22.06 -27.98
N VAL A 343 17.53 -21.80 -27.50
CA VAL A 343 18.73 -22.55 -27.90
C VAL A 343 19.60 -22.72 -26.66
N GLY A 344 19.85 -23.97 -26.25
CA GLY A 344 20.82 -24.30 -25.19
C GLY A 344 20.53 -25.61 -24.46
N GLU A 345 21.25 -26.65 -24.86
CA GLU A 345 21.23 -28.06 -24.48
C GLU A 345 21.13 -28.46 -22.98
N LEU A 346 20.65 -29.70 -22.77
CA LEU A 346 20.79 -30.49 -21.55
C LEU A 346 22.27 -30.90 -21.32
N PRO A 347 22.68 -31.15 -20.06
CA PRO A 347 22.78 -32.56 -19.67
C PRO A 347 22.42 -32.88 -18.20
N GLY A 348 21.80 -34.06 -18.03
CA GLY A 348 22.28 -35.12 -17.13
C GLY A 348 22.14 -34.98 -15.60
N GLY A 349 21.25 -35.80 -15.02
CA GLY A 349 21.63 -36.68 -13.91
C GLY A 349 21.39 -36.22 -12.45
N GLY A 350 20.22 -36.57 -11.92
CA GLY A 350 20.05 -37.26 -10.62
C GLY A 350 20.38 -36.54 -9.30
N ARG A 351 19.34 -36.27 -8.49
CA ARG A 351 18.98 -37.03 -7.27
C ARG A 351 17.85 -36.36 -6.50
N GLU A 352 17.04 -37.22 -5.89
CA GLU A 352 15.81 -36.95 -5.15
C GLU A 352 16.00 -36.07 -3.90
N GLY A 353 15.00 -35.22 -3.63
CA GLY A 353 14.85 -34.49 -2.38
C GLY A 353 13.39 -34.04 -2.16
N ARG A 354 12.74 -34.64 -1.17
CA ARG A 354 11.32 -34.47 -0.78
C ARG A 354 10.88 -33.02 -0.52
N PRO A 355 9.56 -32.71 -0.64
CA PRO A 355 9.03 -31.37 -0.44
C PRO A 355 8.91 -31.01 1.05
N LEU A 356 9.44 -29.83 1.42
CA LEU A 356 9.23 -29.22 2.73
C LEU A 356 8.03 -28.27 2.67
N THR A 357 7.02 -28.62 3.46
CA THR A 357 5.82 -27.84 3.77
C THR A 357 6.17 -26.62 4.62
N GLY A 358 5.95 -25.41 4.11
CA GLY A 358 6.11 -24.16 4.84
C GLY A 358 4.81 -23.36 4.90
N GLY A 359 4.07 -23.49 6.01
CA GLY A 359 2.87 -22.70 6.30
C GLY A 359 3.19 -21.24 6.67
N PRO A 360 2.21 -20.32 6.59
CA PRO A 360 2.43 -18.91 6.85
C PRO A 360 2.61 -18.61 8.35
N ALA A 361 3.59 -17.77 8.65
CA ALA A 361 3.89 -17.27 9.98
C ALA A 361 2.67 -16.55 10.61
N HIS A 362 2.30 -17.03 11.80
CA HIS A 362 1.24 -16.47 12.62
C HIS A 362 1.56 -15.05 13.12
N VAL A 363 0.55 -14.20 13.05
CA VAL A 363 0.51 -12.85 13.61
C VAL A 363 -0.17 -12.94 14.98
N GLN A 364 0.50 -12.48 16.02
CA GLN A 364 -0.10 -12.04 17.29
C GLN A 364 0.14 -10.54 17.45
#